data_AF-A0A1I8AX81-F1
#
_entry.id   AF-A0A1I8AX81-F1
#
_cell.length_a   1.000
_cell.length_b   1.000
_cell.length_c   1.000
_cell.angle_alpha   90.00
_cell.angle_beta   90.00
_cell.angle_gamma   90.00
#
_symmetry.space_group_name_H-M   'P 1'
#
loop_
_entity.id
_entity.type
_entity.pdbx_description
1 polymer ?
#
loop_
_entity_poly.entity_id
_entity_poly.type
_entity_poly.pdbx_seq_one_letter_code
_entity_poly.pdbx_strand_id
1 'polypeptide(L)'
;MANPFYSEDPVKSYTNGSSNNVEDKAADYEREIEKYLQMSLDSTQRSVMQLDSSDKMAEATARNLLEQREKLERAEKNLDEIHTTTQYTQRSLNSLKSFFGGMFKNKFSRLPKEKPKDGVQQNSTFPSSKSADQLSKIVNGDNSSVSTSISNSKSTSLSGCGPSLSDSSRAQIQGTRLEAMDNQIDQNLGQMSAYLTHLKMLGSALGNEVDDQNHMLDRIHTKTERNDAVVRSQEGQMRKLLG
;
A
#
# COMPACT_ATOMS: atom_id res chain seq x y z
N MET A 1 35.59 0.94 -4.38
CA MET A 1 36.07 0.94 -2.98
C MET A 1 37.04 -0.23 -2.81
N ALA A 2 38.00 -0.16 -1.90
CA ALA A 2 38.84 -1.30 -1.56
C ALA A 2 38.02 -2.36 -0.79
N ASN A 3 38.33 -3.64 -0.96
CA ASN A 3 37.63 -4.72 -0.27
C ASN A 3 38.21 -4.87 1.15
N PRO A 4 37.43 -4.66 2.24
CA PRO A 4 37.98 -4.54 3.61
C PRO A 4 38.49 -5.85 4.22
N PHE A 5 38.46 -6.96 3.47
CA PHE A 5 38.92 -8.29 3.90
C PHE A 5 40.41 -8.57 3.57
N TYR A 6 41.12 -7.62 2.95
CA TYR A 6 42.59 -7.66 2.80
C TYR A 6 43.29 -7.05 4.02
N SER A 7 43.14 -7.71 5.17
CA SER A 7 43.98 -7.47 6.36
C SER A 7 45.13 -8.48 6.38
N GLU A 8 46.36 -8.03 6.63
CA GLU A 8 47.54 -8.92 6.71
C GLU A 8 47.68 -9.66 8.05
N ASP A 9 46.69 -9.55 8.94
CA ASP A 9 46.67 -10.28 10.21
C ASP A 9 46.52 -11.80 9.99
N PRO A 10 47.30 -12.65 10.69
CA PRO A 10 47.24 -14.09 10.53
C PRO A 10 45.94 -14.67 11.09
N VAL A 11 44.96 -14.88 10.20
CA VAL A 11 43.69 -15.56 10.50
C VAL A 11 43.99 -16.98 10.99
N LYS A 12 43.30 -17.39 12.07
CA LYS A 12 43.42 -18.77 12.59
C LYS A 12 42.88 -19.77 11.58
N SER A 13 43.74 -20.71 11.18
CA SER A 13 43.37 -21.89 10.40
C SER A 13 42.57 -22.88 11.25
N TYR A 14 41.67 -23.61 10.59
CA TYR A 14 40.85 -24.69 11.13
C TYR A 14 41.60 -26.04 11.27
N THR A 15 42.86 -26.17 10.80
CA THR A 15 43.64 -27.41 10.98
C THR A 15 44.36 -27.44 12.33
N ASN A 16 44.27 -28.58 13.04
CA ASN A 16 44.93 -28.74 14.34
C ASN A 16 45.54 -30.14 14.51
N GLY A 17 46.62 -30.39 13.75
CA GLY A 17 47.64 -31.39 14.06
C GLY A 17 47.46 -32.80 13.50
N SER A 18 48.46 -33.19 12.69
CA SER A 18 48.94 -34.56 12.41
C SER A 18 48.42 -35.27 11.14
N SER A 19 49.38 -35.85 10.42
CA SER A 19 49.28 -36.60 9.15
C SER A 19 49.11 -35.76 7.88
N ASN A 20 50.22 -35.62 7.14
CA ASN A 20 50.35 -34.81 5.92
C ASN A 20 49.33 -35.15 4.80
N ASN A 21 48.75 -36.37 4.79
CA ASN A 21 47.72 -36.78 3.81
C ASN A 21 46.27 -36.43 4.22
N VAL A 22 46.08 -35.98 5.46
CA VAL A 22 44.81 -35.49 6.02
C VAL A 22 44.78 -33.96 5.97
N GLU A 23 45.94 -33.33 6.19
CA GLU A 23 46.12 -31.88 6.22
C GLU A 23 45.79 -31.20 4.87
N ASP A 24 46.29 -31.73 3.75
CA ASP A 24 45.91 -31.29 2.39
C ASP A 24 44.38 -31.36 2.17
N LYS A 25 43.75 -32.46 2.60
CA LYS A 25 42.29 -32.64 2.44
C LYS A 25 41.49 -31.67 3.30
N ALA A 26 41.94 -31.39 4.52
CA ALA A 26 41.32 -30.38 5.37
C ALA A 26 41.44 -28.98 4.73
N ALA A 27 42.62 -28.63 4.20
CA ALA A 27 42.87 -27.39 3.45
C ALA A 27 41.98 -27.24 2.20
N ASP A 28 41.68 -28.32 1.50
CA ASP A 28 40.70 -28.27 0.40
C ASP A 28 39.24 -28.17 0.90
N TYR A 29 38.89 -28.81 2.02
CA TYR A 29 37.53 -28.73 2.57
C TYR A 29 37.14 -27.34 3.06
N GLU A 30 37.95 -26.65 3.89
CA GLU A 30 37.56 -25.32 4.38
C GLU A 30 37.88 -24.15 3.43
N ARG A 31 38.63 -24.39 2.34
CA ARG A 31 38.55 -23.56 1.10
C ARG A 31 37.17 -23.64 0.44
N GLU A 32 36.64 -24.85 0.28
CA GLU A 32 35.33 -25.05 -0.35
C GLU A 32 34.19 -24.51 0.53
N ILE A 33 34.31 -24.62 1.86
CA ILE A 33 33.39 -23.98 2.83
C ILE A 33 33.48 -22.44 2.74
N GLU A 34 34.68 -21.85 2.73
CA GLU A 34 34.85 -20.39 2.56
C GLU A 34 34.19 -19.90 1.26
N LYS A 35 34.41 -20.61 0.15
CA LYS A 35 33.79 -20.34 -1.14
C LYS A 35 32.26 -20.38 -1.10
N TYR A 36 31.66 -21.40 -0.46
CA TYR A 36 30.21 -21.46 -0.30
C TYR A 36 29.65 -20.36 0.62
N LEU A 37 30.35 -20.00 1.69
CA LEU A 37 29.97 -18.87 2.55
C LEU A 37 30.07 -17.54 1.79
N GLN A 38 31.15 -17.27 1.06
CA GLN A 38 31.27 -16.07 0.23
C GLN A 38 30.17 -16.00 -0.83
N MET A 39 29.88 -17.11 -1.53
CA MET A 39 28.77 -17.17 -2.50
C MET A 39 27.40 -16.90 -1.85
N SER A 40 27.19 -17.34 -0.61
CA SER A 40 25.95 -17.13 0.15
C SER A 40 25.83 -15.70 0.68
N LEU A 41 26.93 -15.10 1.12
CA LEU A 41 27.02 -13.70 1.53
C LEU A 41 26.72 -12.76 0.33
N ASP A 42 27.40 -12.99 -0.79
CA ASP A 42 27.15 -12.34 -2.08
C ASP A 42 25.68 -12.44 -2.50
N SER A 43 25.06 -13.61 -2.33
CA SER A 43 23.68 -13.87 -2.72
C SER A 43 22.70 -13.12 -1.81
N THR A 44 22.85 -13.26 -0.50
CA THR A 44 21.99 -12.58 0.48
C THR A 44 22.11 -11.06 0.39
N GLN A 45 23.31 -10.51 0.16
CA GLN A 45 23.49 -9.07 -0.07
C GLN A 45 22.75 -8.58 -1.33
N ARG A 46 22.79 -9.35 -2.44
CA ARG A 46 21.98 -9.05 -3.64
C ARG A 46 20.48 -9.12 -3.34
N SER A 47 20.03 -10.11 -2.58
CA SER A 47 18.62 -10.25 -2.20
C SER A 47 18.13 -9.13 -1.28
N VAL A 48 18.92 -8.70 -0.30
CA VAL A 48 18.63 -7.52 0.54
C VAL A 48 18.43 -6.28 -0.33
N MET A 49 19.36 -6.00 -1.26
CA MET A 49 19.27 -4.86 -2.17
C MET A 49 18.05 -4.92 -3.09
N GLN A 50 17.68 -6.11 -3.58
CA GLN A 50 16.48 -6.31 -4.40
C GLN A 50 15.19 -6.10 -3.59
N LEU A 51 15.14 -6.56 -2.34
CA LEU A 51 13.99 -6.38 -1.46
C LEU A 51 13.83 -4.91 -1.04
N ASP A 52 14.91 -4.23 -0.66
CA ASP A 52 14.92 -2.79 -0.35
C ASP A 52 14.41 -1.93 -1.52
N SER A 53 14.83 -2.25 -2.75
CA SER A 53 14.34 -1.62 -3.98
C SER A 53 12.84 -1.91 -4.23
N SER A 54 12.40 -3.15 -3.95
CA SER A 54 11.00 -3.56 -4.08
C SER A 54 10.10 -2.88 -3.05
N ASP A 55 10.59 -2.70 -1.82
CA ASP A 55 9.86 -2.09 -0.71
C ASP A 55 9.64 -0.58 -0.98
N LYS A 56 10.68 0.12 -1.44
CA LYS A 56 10.59 1.52 -1.90
C LYS A 56 9.62 1.69 -3.08
N MET A 57 9.60 0.74 -4.02
CA MET A 57 8.64 0.73 -5.12
C MET A 57 7.20 0.49 -4.64
N ALA A 58 7.00 -0.41 -3.68
CA ALA A 58 5.71 -0.70 -3.08
C ALA A 58 5.18 0.48 -2.25
N GLU A 59 6.03 1.17 -1.47
CA GLU A 59 5.67 2.40 -0.77
C GLU A 59 5.26 3.51 -1.76
N ALA A 60 6.03 3.70 -2.85
CA ALA A 60 5.70 4.66 -3.87
C ALA A 60 4.35 4.34 -4.54
N THR A 61 4.08 3.06 -4.81
CA THR A 61 2.78 2.58 -5.33
C THR A 61 1.65 2.87 -4.34
N ALA A 62 1.87 2.65 -3.05
CA ALA A 62 0.88 2.92 -2.01
C ALA A 62 0.57 4.42 -1.85
N ARG A 63 1.58 5.29 -1.90
CA ARG A 63 1.39 6.75 -1.91
C ARG A 63 0.60 7.20 -3.15
N ASN A 64 0.88 6.60 -4.32
CA ASN A 64 0.10 6.83 -5.55
C ASN A 64 -1.35 6.35 -5.43
N LEU A 65 -1.65 5.22 -4.75
CA LEU A 65 -3.04 4.79 -4.51
C LEU A 65 -3.78 5.75 -3.58
N LEU A 66 -3.15 6.22 -2.51
CA LEU A 66 -3.76 7.21 -1.59
C LEU A 66 -4.08 8.53 -2.33
N GLU A 67 -3.21 9.00 -3.21
CA GLU A 67 -3.47 10.20 -4.03
C GLU A 67 -4.56 9.96 -5.09
N GLN A 68 -4.61 8.77 -5.71
CA GLN A 68 -5.69 8.38 -6.62
C GLN A 68 -7.03 8.34 -5.89
N ARG A 69 -7.07 7.80 -4.67
CA ARG A 69 -8.26 7.79 -3.83
C ARG A 69 -8.80 9.19 -3.59
N GLU A 70 -7.95 10.13 -3.19
CA GLU A 70 -8.35 11.51 -2.92
C GLU A 70 -8.92 12.20 -4.19
N LYS A 71 -8.47 11.82 -5.39
CA LYS A 71 -9.03 12.28 -6.66
C LYS A 71 -10.41 11.65 -6.93
N LEU A 72 -10.59 10.36 -6.64
CA LEU A 72 -11.87 9.68 -6.79
C LEU A 72 -12.92 10.20 -5.79
N GLU A 73 -12.55 10.45 -4.53
CA GLU A 73 -13.46 11.03 -3.52
C GLU A 73 -13.89 12.45 -3.89
N ARG A 74 -12.98 13.27 -4.43
CA ARG A 74 -13.35 14.57 -5.04
C ARG A 74 -14.29 14.40 -6.23
N ALA A 75 -14.06 13.42 -7.10
CA ALA A 75 -14.94 13.16 -8.25
C ALA A 75 -16.34 12.69 -7.83
N GLU A 76 -16.45 11.78 -6.85
CA GLU A 76 -17.72 11.34 -6.31
C GLU A 76 -18.49 12.49 -5.65
N LYS A 77 -17.81 13.34 -4.88
CA LYS A 77 -18.39 14.57 -4.31
C LYS A 77 -18.88 15.54 -5.39
N ASN A 78 -18.06 15.82 -6.41
CA ASN A 78 -18.44 16.73 -7.50
C ASN A 78 -19.69 16.23 -8.26
N LEU A 79 -19.86 14.90 -8.39
CA LEU A 79 -21.06 14.31 -8.99
C LEU A 79 -22.31 14.48 -8.10
N ASP A 80 -22.17 14.41 -6.77
CA ASP A 80 -23.28 14.70 -5.86
C ASP A 80 -23.64 16.21 -5.83
N GLU A 81 -22.66 17.10 -5.98
CA GLU A 81 -22.88 18.54 -6.18
C GLU A 81 -23.58 18.84 -7.53
N ILE A 82 -23.20 18.17 -8.62
CA ILE A 82 -23.90 18.25 -9.91
C ILE A 82 -25.34 17.74 -9.77
N HIS A 83 -25.57 16.60 -9.11
CA HIS A 83 -26.91 16.06 -8.91
C HIS A 83 -27.81 17.03 -8.12
N THR A 84 -27.31 17.60 -7.01
CA THR A 84 -28.08 18.56 -6.21
C THR A 84 -28.34 19.88 -6.96
N THR A 85 -27.37 20.38 -7.72
CA THR A 85 -27.54 21.54 -8.61
C THR A 85 -28.61 21.26 -9.68
N THR A 86 -28.55 20.10 -10.32
CA THR A 86 -29.53 19.62 -11.30
C THR A 86 -30.94 19.51 -10.71
N GLN A 87 -31.08 19.06 -9.46
CA GLN A 87 -32.37 19.05 -8.74
C GLN A 87 -32.93 20.46 -8.47
N TYR A 88 -32.07 21.44 -8.19
CA TYR A 88 -32.46 22.84 -8.07
C TYR A 88 -32.89 23.42 -9.43
N THR A 89 -32.07 23.21 -10.48
CA THR A 89 -32.37 23.63 -11.85
C THR A 89 -33.72 23.09 -12.33
N GLN A 90 -34.08 21.83 -12.04
CA GLN A 90 -35.38 21.29 -12.42
C GLN A 90 -36.56 22.04 -11.79
N ARG A 91 -36.44 22.48 -10.53
CA ARG A 91 -37.48 23.27 -9.85
C ARG A 91 -37.64 24.64 -10.49
N SER A 92 -36.53 25.28 -10.85
CA SER A 92 -36.51 26.55 -11.57
C SER A 92 -37.06 26.45 -12.99
N LEU A 93 -36.79 25.37 -13.72
CA LEU A 93 -37.39 25.12 -15.04
C LEU A 93 -38.90 24.87 -14.94
N ASN A 94 -39.34 24.14 -13.91
CA ASN A 94 -40.76 23.89 -13.65
C ASN A 94 -41.52 25.19 -13.32
N SER A 95 -40.92 26.11 -12.54
CA SER A 95 -41.54 27.41 -12.25
C SER A 95 -41.55 28.33 -13.48
N LEU A 96 -40.45 28.45 -14.23
CA LEU A 96 -40.38 29.22 -15.48
C LEU A 96 -41.43 28.75 -16.51
N LYS A 97 -41.55 27.44 -16.73
CA LYS A 97 -42.58 26.86 -17.61
C LYS A 97 -44.00 27.24 -17.18
N SER A 98 -44.24 27.35 -15.87
CA SER A 98 -45.55 27.74 -15.31
C SER A 98 -45.89 29.21 -15.56
N PHE A 99 -44.89 30.10 -15.59
CA PHE A 99 -45.10 31.51 -15.95
C PHE A 99 -45.43 31.68 -17.44
N PHE A 100 -44.60 31.16 -18.34
CA PHE A 100 -44.80 31.31 -19.79
C PHE A 100 -46.04 30.55 -20.32
N GLY A 101 -46.38 29.39 -19.74
CA GLY A 101 -47.55 28.62 -20.15
C GLY A 101 -48.89 29.06 -19.53
N GLY A 102 -48.87 29.86 -18.47
CA GLY A 102 -50.07 30.14 -17.64
C GLY A 102 -50.58 31.58 -17.63
N MET A 103 -49.70 32.59 -17.77
CA MET A 103 -50.02 33.99 -17.39
C MET A 103 -50.90 34.78 -18.38
N PHE A 104 -51.68 34.12 -19.25
CA PHE A 104 -52.67 34.79 -20.10
C PHE A 104 -54.13 34.35 -19.88
N LYS A 105 -54.42 33.33 -19.04
CA LYS A 105 -55.80 32.80 -18.90
C LYS A 105 -56.33 32.45 -17.51
N ASN A 106 -55.64 32.74 -16.40
CA ASN A 106 -56.30 32.67 -15.07
C ASN A 106 -56.04 33.90 -14.18
N LYS A 107 -57.03 34.22 -13.34
CA LYS A 107 -57.13 35.45 -12.54
C LYS A 107 -56.51 35.30 -11.14
N PHE A 108 -56.21 36.45 -10.53
CA PHE A 108 -55.97 36.66 -9.10
C PHE A 108 -56.67 35.66 -8.16
N SER A 109 -55.91 34.74 -7.54
CA SER A 109 -56.34 34.05 -6.32
C SER A 109 -55.17 33.43 -5.55
N ARG A 110 -54.99 33.89 -4.30
CA ARG A 110 -54.39 33.19 -3.14
C ARG A 110 -52.98 32.57 -3.30
N LEU A 111 -51.99 33.27 -2.75
CA LEU A 111 -50.76 32.66 -2.23
C LEU A 111 -51.07 31.66 -1.10
N PRO A 112 -50.54 30.43 -1.13
CA PRO A 112 -50.20 29.68 0.07
C PRO A 112 -48.85 30.19 0.61
N LYS A 113 -48.71 30.32 1.93
CA LYS A 113 -47.39 30.53 2.57
C LYS A 113 -46.68 29.18 2.69
N GLU A 114 -45.67 28.93 1.87
CA GLU A 114 -44.72 27.86 2.18
C GLU A 114 -43.80 28.30 3.32
N LYS A 115 -43.66 27.44 4.33
CA LYS A 115 -42.62 27.57 5.35
C LYS A 115 -41.31 27.05 4.75
N PRO A 116 -40.14 27.66 5.01
CA PRO A 116 -38.88 27.01 4.71
C PRO A 116 -38.85 25.68 5.47
N LYS A 117 -38.62 24.56 4.77
CA LYS A 117 -38.31 23.29 5.42
C LYS A 117 -36.82 23.27 5.73
N ASP A 118 -36.53 22.89 6.97
CA ASP A 118 -35.21 22.99 7.58
C ASP A 118 -34.15 22.14 6.89
N GLY A 119 -32.89 22.45 7.21
CA GLY A 119 -31.68 22.01 6.54
C GLY A 119 -31.68 20.62 5.89
N VAL A 120 -31.31 20.60 4.61
CA VAL A 120 -30.63 19.44 4.02
C VAL A 120 -29.33 19.26 4.79
N GLN A 121 -29.32 18.36 5.78
CA GLN A 121 -28.12 18.02 6.53
C GLN A 121 -27.11 17.40 5.57
N GLN A 122 -26.02 18.11 5.31
CA GLN A 122 -24.89 17.62 4.52
C GLN A 122 -24.05 16.63 5.34
N ASN A 123 -24.68 15.56 5.83
CA ASN A 123 -23.99 14.44 6.48
C ASN A 123 -23.44 13.47 5.41
N SER A 124 -22.89 14.01 4.33
CA SER A 124 -21.96 13.30 3.43
C SER A 124 -20.56 13.26 4.06
N THR A 125 -20.50 12.83 5.32
CA THR A 125 -19.26 12.37 5.93
C THR A 125 -18.94 11.05 5.24
N PHE A 126 -18.15 11.12 4.16
CA PHE A 126 -17.60 9.93 3.53
C PHE A 126 -16.90 9.11 4.63
N PRO A 127 -17.20 7.81 4.77
CA PRO A 127 -16.56 6.99 5.79
C PRO A 127 -15.07 6.90 5.46
N SER A 128 -14.22 7.34 6.39
CA SER A 128 -12.76 7.16 6.27
C SER A 128 -12.47 5.70 5.96
N SER A 129 -11.80 5.45 4.83
CA SER A 129 -11.68 4.09 4.33
C SER A 129 -10.71 3.32 5.21
N LYS A 130 -11.19 2.20 5.75
CA LYS A 130 -10.37 1.32 6.59
C LYS A 130 -9.15 0.80 5.81
N SER A 131 -9.29 0.65 4.49
CA SER A 131 -8.21 0.37 3.54
C SER A 131 -7.12 1.46 3.55
N ALA A 132 -7.49 2.72 3.29
CA ALA A 132 -6.59 3.87 3.24
C ALA A 132 -5.97 4.18 4.61
N ASP A 133 -6.76 4.04 5.68
CA ASP A 133 -6.33 4.15 7.07
C ASP A 133 -5.36 3.03 7.48
N GLN A 134 -5.38 1.86 6.83
CA GLN A 134 -4.40 0.79 7.04
C GLN A 134 -3.15 1.01 6.17
N LEU A 135 -3.35 1.31 4.89
CA LEU A 135 -2.27 1.53 3.92
C LEU A 135 -1.36 2.69 4.34
N SER A 136 -1.94 3.82 4.76
CA SER A 136 -1.19 4.98 5.25
C SER A 136 -0.39 4.69 6.52
N LYS A 137 -0.91 3.90 7.47
CA LYS A 137 -0.18 3.52 8.69
C LYS A 137 1.05 2.66 8.41
N ILE A 138 0.94 1.73 7.45
CA ILE A 138 2.08 0.91 6.99
C ILE A 138 3.12 1.81 6.32
N VAL A 139 2.70 2.62 5.34
CA VAL A 139 3.56 3.55 4.55
C VAL A 139 4.23 4.65 5.39
N ASN A 140 3.65 5.04 6.52
CA ASN A 140 4.21 6.03 7.44
C ASN A 140 5.07 5.38 8.55
N GLY A 141 5.24 4.06 8.54
CA GLY A 141 6.11 3.35 9.48
C GLY A 141 5.55 3.21 10.89
N ASP A 142 4.23 3.34 11.10
CA ASP A 142 3.55 3.34 12.41
C ASP A 142 3.41 1.91 13.00
N ASN A 143 4.50 1.13 12.89
CA ASN A 143 4.62 -0.28 13.22
C ASN A 143 4.64 -0.57 14.74
N SER A 144 4.43 0.44 15.59
CA SER A 144 4.29 0.30 17.04
C SER A 144 3.15 -0.66 17.45
N SER A 145 2.16 -0.84 16.56
CA SER A 145 1.04 -1.78 16.72
C SER A 145 1.33 -3.22 16.28
N VAL A 146 2.41 -3.46 15.51
CA VAL A 146 2.73 -4.77 14.92
C VAL A 146 3.21 -5.75 15.99
N SER A 147 4.12 -5.31 16.88
CA SER A 147 4.63 -6.12 18.00
C SER A 147 3.52 -6.63 18.95
N THR A 148 2.44 -5.88 19.09
CA THR A 148 1.30 -6.23 19.96
C THR A 148 0.30 -7.14 19.26
N SER A 149 0.07 -6.94 17.95
CA SER A 149 -0.96 -7.67 17.20
C SER A 149 -0.57 -9.11 16.87
N ILE A 150 0.72 -9.39 16.69
CA ILE A 150 1.25 -10.74 16.42
C ILE A 150 1.00 -11.70 17.60
N SER A 151 0.96 -11.19 18.83
CA SER A 151 0.83 -12.00 20.06
C SER A 151 -0.49 -12.77 20.19
N ASN A 152 -1.57 -12.34 19.52
CA ASN A 152 -2.90 -12.95 19.64
C ASN A 152 -3.32 -13.84 18.45
N SER A 153 -2.54 -13.88 17.37
CA SER A 153 -2.83 -14.75 16.21
C SER A 153 -2.09 -16.09 16.32
N LYS A 154 -2.82 -17.20 16.50
CA LYS A 154 -2.30 -18.57 16.34
C LYS A 154 -2.04 -18.90 14.86
N SER A 155 -1.06 -18.23 14.25
CA SER A 155 -0.60 -18.50 12.89
C SER A 155 0.85 -18.09 12.71
N THR A 156 1.73 -19.09 12.56
CA THR A 156 3.05 -18.99 11.89
C THR A 156 3.81 -17.68 12.09
N SER A 157 4.57 -17.59 13.19
CA SER A 157 5.68 -16.65 13.32
C SER A 157 6.59 -16.75 12.08
N LEU A 158 6.78 -15.64 11.36
CA LEU A 158 7.78 -15.53 10.28
C LEU A 158 9.19 -15.20 10.81
N SER A 159 9.35 -15.11 12.13
CA SER A 159 10.66 -15.18 12.82
C SER A 159 11.21 -16.62 12.79
N GLY A 160 11.19 -17.23 11.61
CA GLY A 160 11.62 -18.60 11.31
C GLY A 160 13.00 -18.69 10.66
N CYS A 161 13.73 -17.57 10.58
CA CYS A 161 15.18 -17.65 10.36
C CYS A 161 15.84 -18.11 11.66
N GLY A 162 16.03 -19.42 11.79
CA GLY A 162 17.07 -19.95 12.67
C GLY A 162 18.46 -19.55 12.14
N PRO A 163 19.53 -19.80 12.91
CA PRO A 163 20.89 -19.54 12.45
C PRO A 163 21.19 -20.37 11.18
N SER A 164 21.91 -19.76 10.25
CA SER A 164 22.44 -20.34 9.01
C SER A 164 23.15 -21.68 9.23
N LEU A 165 23.86 -21.81 10.36
CA LEU A 165 24.60 -23.01 10.76
C LEU A 165 24.16 -23.53 12.13
N SER A 166 24.32 -24.84 12.35
CA SER A 166 24.04 -25.47 13.65
C SER A 166 24.99 -24.99 14.75
N ASP A 167 24.57 -25.04 16.02
CA ASP A 167 25.40 -24.63 17.16
C ASP A 167 26.76 -25.35 17.20
N SER A 168 26.79 -26.63 16.83
CA SER A 168 28.03 -27.42 16.73
C SER A 168 28.94 -26.93 15.60
N SER A 169 28.36 -26.48 14.48
CA SER A 169 29.11 -25.90 13.36
C SER A 169 29.62 -24.50 13.71
N ARG A 170 28.82 -23.69 14.41
CA ARG A 170 29.21 -22.37 14.92
C ARG A 170 30.36 -22.44 15.91
N ALA A 171 30.32 -23.40 16.83
CA ALA A 171 31.44 -23.67 17.75
C ALA A 171 32.74 -24.09 17.03
N GLN A 172 32.66 -24.68 15.84
CA GLN A 172 33.84 -25.07 15.04
C GLN A 172 34.45 -23.91 14.24
N ILE A 173 33.65 -22.90 13.86
CA ILE A 173 34.14 -21.71 13.13
C ILE A 173 34.48 -20.53 14.03
N GLN A 174 34.24 -20.63 15.34
CA GLN A 174 34.41 -19.53 16.29
C GLN A 174 35.86 -18.99 16.32
N GLY A 175 36.01 -17.67 16.21
CA GLY A 175 37.30 -16.98 16.15
C GLY A 175 38.00 -17.06 14.79
N THR A 176 37.29 -17.46 13.72
CA THR A 176 37.79 -17.47 12.33
C THR A 176 37.05 -16.46 11.44
N ARG A 177 37.55 -16.21 10.22
CA ARG A 177 36.85 -15.41 9.21
C ARG A 177 35.47 -15.97 8.83
N LEU A 178 35.27 -17.29 8.97
CA LEU A 178 34.02 -17.96 8.64
C LEU A 178 32.88 -17.55 9.58
N GLU A 179 33.15 -17.33 10.88
CA GLU A 179 32.17 -16.80 11.85
C GLU A 179 31.70 -15.39 11.47
N ALA A 180 32.60 -14.53 10.98
CA ALA A 180 32.23 -13.17 10.56
C ALA A 180 31.29 -13.20 9.34
N MET A 181 31.53 -14.08 8.37
CA MET A 181 30.65 -14.26 7.21
C MET A 181 29.30 -14.86 7.59
N ASP A 182 29.27 -15.89 8.45
CA ASP A 182 28.02 -16.54 8.86
C ASP A 182 27.12 -15.59 9.69
N ASN A 183 27.70 -14.77 10.56
CA ASN A 183 26.96 -13.72 11.28
C ASN A 183 26.42 -12.64 10.32
N GLN A 184 27.16 -12.29 9.25
CA GLN A 184 26.68 -11.33 8.24
C GLN A 184 25.58 -11.95 7.35
N ILE A 185 25.64 -13.25 7.05
CA ILE A 185 24.58 -14.00 6.38
C ILE A 185 23.31 -13.99 7.23
N ASP A 186 23.38 -14.34 8.52
CA ASP A 186 22.25 -14.26 9.46
C ASP A 186 21.66 -12.84 9.52
N GLN A 187 22.51 -11.80 9.57
CA GLN A 187 22.06 -10.41 9.58
C GLN A 187 21.29 -10.06 8.29
N ASN A 188 21.82 -10.46 7.13
CA ASN A 188 21.15 -10.27 5.84
C ASN A 188 19.82 -11.02 5.79
N LEU A 189 19.77 -12.29 6.21
CA LEU A 189 18.55 -13.10 6.24
C LEU A 189 17.49 -12.53 7.18
N GLY A 190 17.90 -11.98 8.33
CA GLY A 190 17.03 -11.23 9.24
C GLY A 190 16.43 -9.98 8.58
N GLN A 191 17.23 -9.20 7.87
CA GLN A 191 16.75 -8.06 7.07
C GLN A 191 15.79 -8.51 5.96
N MET A 192 16.13 -9.58 5.22
CA MET A 192 15.26 -10.15 4.18
C MET A 192 13.90 -10.56 4.75
N SER A 193 13.85 -11.19 5.94
CA SER A 193 12.59 -11.55 6.60
C SER A 193 11.77 -10.33 7.02
N ALA A 194 12.43 -9.26 7.50
CA ALA A 194 11.78 -7.99 7.82
C ALA A 194 11.15 -7.33 6.57
N TYR A 195 11.91 -7.20 5.48
CA TYR A 195 11.40 -6.68 4.20
C TYR A 195 10.26 -7.53 3.65
N LEU A 196 10.38 -8.87 3.65
CA LEU A 196 9.31 -9.78 3.21
C LEU A 196 8.05 -9.66 4.06
N THR A 197 8.20 -9.39 5.37
CA THR A 197 7.07 -9.14 6.26
C THR A 197 6.40 -7.79 5.96
N HIS A 198 7.19 -6.73 5.72
CA HIS A 198 6.66 -5.42 5.33
C HIS A 198 5.95 -5.46 3.98
N LEU A 199 6.60 -6.01 2.95
CA LEU A 199 6.03 -6.26 1.62
C LEU A 199 4.74 -7.08 1.65
N LYS A 200 4.64 -8.06 2.56
CA LYS A 200 3.39 -8.85 2.76
C LYS A 200 2.26 -8.02 3.34
N MET A 201 2.53 -7.20 4.37
CA MET A 201 1.52 -6.29 4.95
C MET A 201 1.08 -5.24 3.92
N LEU A 202 2.06 -4.63 3.25
CA LEU A 202 1.86 -3.60 2.25
C LEU A 202 1.11 -4.13 1.02
N GLY A 203 1.48 -5.31 0.50
CA GLY A 203 0.76 -5.99 -0.59
C GLY A 203 -0.68 -6.33 -0.24
N SER A 204 -0.97 -6.74 1.01
CA SER A 204 -2.34 -6.99 1.45
C SER A 204 -3.16 -5.70 1.57
N ALA A 205 -2.58 -4.60 2.05
CA ALA A 205 -3.25 -3.31 2.15
C ALA A 205 -3.44 -2.64 0.78
N LEU A 206 -2.48 -2.79 -0.13
CA LEU A 206 -2.58 -2.39 -1.54
C LEU A 206 -3.75 -3.10 -2.24
N GLY A 207 -3.89 -4.41 -2.06
CA GLY A 207 -5.02 -5.18 -2.61
C GLY A 207 -6.37 -4.67 -2.10
N ASN A 208 -6.53 -4.55 -0.78
CA ASN A 208 -7.75 -4.03 -0.17
C ASN A 208 -8.10 -2.61 -0.65
N GLU A 209 -7.12 -1.74 -0.84
CA GLU A 209 -7.33 -0.37 -1.34
C GLU A 209 -7.70 -0.35 -2.83
N VAL A 210 -7.14 -1.24 -3.66
CA VAL A 210 -7.54 -1.39 -5.06
C VAL A 210 -9.00 -1.86 -5.16
N ASP A 211 -9.43 -2.82 -4.35
CA ASP A 211 -10.81 -3.31 -4.35
C ASP A 211 -11.81 -2.23 -3.86
N ASP A 212 -11.48 -1.48 -2.80
CA ASP A 212 -12.28 -0.34 -2.35
C ASP A 212 -12.33 0.80 -3.39
N GLN A 213 -11.27 1.02 -4.18
CA GLN A 213 -11.26 1.98 -5.29
C GLN A 213 -12.04 1.48 -6.52
N ASN A 214 -12.01 0.19 -6.84
CA ASN A 214 -12.85 -0.41 -7.88
C ASN A 214 -14.34 -0.18 -7.56
N HIS A 215 -14.76 -0.46 -6.33
CA HIS A 215 -16.12 -0.16 -5.86
C HIS A 215 -16.45 1.33 -5.79
N MET A 216 -15.45 2.22 -5.75
CA MET A 216 -15.66 3.67 -5.89
C MET A 216 -15.85 4.08 -7.35
N LEU A 217 -15.10 3.50 -8.27
CA LEU A 217 -15.24 3.70 -9.72
C LEU A 217 -16.64 3.27 -10.21
N ASP A 218 -17.17 2.13 -9.75
CA ASP A 218 -18.53 1.68 -10.08
C ASP A 218 -19.61 2.72 -9.69
N ARG A 219 -19.49 3.31 -8.49
CA ARG A 219 -20.41 4.36 -8.01
C ARG A 219 -20.25 5.65 -8.81
N ILE A 220 -19.01 6.06 -9.08
CA ILE A 220 -18.68 7.25 -9.88
C ILE A 220 -19.24 7.10 -11.30
N HIS A 221 -19.10 5.94 -11.93
CA HIS A 221 -19.67 5.64 -13.25
C HIS A 221 -21.21 5.79 -13.23
N THR A 222 -21.86 5.09 -12.31
CA THR A 222 -23.33 5.12 -12.15
C THR A 222 -23.87 6.53 -11.86
N LYS A 223 -23.17 7.32 -11.05
CA LYS A 223 -23.48 8.73 -10.79
C LYS A 223 -23.27 9.61 -12.03
N THR A 224 -22.21 9.35 -12.82
CA THR A 224 -21.89 10.09 -14.04
C THR A 224 -22.96 9.89 -15.12
N GLU A 225 -23.31 8.64 -15.45
CA GLU A 225 -24.37 8.34 -16.43
C GLU A 225 -25.71 8.98 -16.05
N ARG A 226 -26.07 8.89 -14.76
CA ARG A 226 -27.29 9.49 -14.22
C ARG A 226 -27.28 11.01 -14.37
N ASN A 227 -26.16 11.66 -14.07
CA ASN A 227 -26.05 13.11 -14.15
C ASN A 227 -26.08 13.60 -15.62
N ASP A 228 -25.31 12.97 -16.51
CA ASP A 228 -25.30 13.28 -17.94
C ASP A 228 -26.71 13.19 -18.56
N ALA A 229 -27.45 12.10 -18.27
CA ALA A 229 -28.81 11.91 -18.75
C ALA A 229 -29.78 13.03 -18.29
N VAL A 230 -29.68 13.49 -17.04
CA VAL A 230 -30.57 14.56 -16.53
C VAL A 230 -30.11 15.94 -17.00
N VAL A 231 -28.81 16.22 -17.09
CA VAL A 231 -28.28 17.49 -17.64
C VAL A 231 -28.72 17.66 -19.09
N ARG A 232 -28.56 16.65 -19.96
CA ARG A 232 -29.05 16.69 -21.35
C ARG A 232 -30.57 16.90 -21.45
N SER A 233 -31.34 16.29 -20.55
CA SER A 233 -32.79 16.51 -20.45
C SER A 233 -33.12 17.96 -20.09
N GLN A 234 -32.35 18.58 -19.19
CA GLN A 234 -32.52 19.98 -18.80
C GLN A 234 -32.08 20.97 -19.87
N GLU A 235 -31.00 20.71 -20.60
CA GLU A 235 -30.64 21.48 -21.80
C GLU A 235 -31.76 21.44 -22.85
N GLY A 236 -32.32 20.26 -23.09
CA GLY A 236 -33.45 20.07 -23.99
C GLY A 236 -34.75 20.77 -23.53
N GLN A 237 -34.90 21.04 -22.23
CA GLN A 237 -35.97 21.87 -21.68
C GLN A 237 -35.66 23.37 -21.80
N MET A 238 -34.43 23.80 -21.45
CA MET A 238 -33.98 25.19 -21.57
C MET A 238 -34.07 25.71 -23.00
N ARG A 239 -33.58 24.93 -23.99
CA ARG A 239 -33.67 25.26 -25.42
C ARG A 239 -35.11 25.40 -25.92
N LYS A 240 -36.10 24.79 -25.25
CA LYS A 240 -37.54 24.92 -25.57
C LYS A 240 -38.25 26.06 -24.83
N LEU A 241 -37.64 26.61 -23.78
CA LEU A 241 -38.10 27.81 -23.08
C LEU A 241 -37.49 29.10 -23.67
N LEU A 242 -36.42 28.97 -24.46
CA LEU A 242 -35.68 30.03 -25.15
C LEU A 242 -35.98 30.06 -26.68
N GLY A 243 -37.05 29.38 -27.12
CA GLY A 243 -37.47 29.29 -28.53
C GLY A 243 -38.54 30.29 -28.90
#